data_AF-A0A6C0C4P6-F1
#
_entry.id   AF-A0A6C0C4P6-F1
#
_cell.length_a   1.000
_cell.length_b   1.000
_cell.length_c   1.000
_cell.angle_alpha   90.00
_cell.angle_beta   90.00
_cell.angle_gamma   90.00
#
_symmetry.space_group_name_H-M   'P 1'
#
loop_
_entity.id
_entity.type
_entity.pdbx_description
1 polymer ?
#
loop_
_entity_poly.entity_id
_entity_poly.type
_entity_poly.pdbx_seq_one_letter_code
_entity_poly.pdbx_strand_id
1 'polypeptide(L)'
;MSKIIDDYGYRIKITPEEFEAITLVDNGIDPYLKLKNKTLHRDVKKEYKRRLVINISSFMKKSSKNRQLVFKNIHIRKKNTRDKNTIRSNRSYLNKVDWKKLDNLYKQILQIGRTKKKKFPKSRKTRRRKS
;
A
#
# COMPACT_ATOMS: atom_id res chain seq x y z
N MET A 1 1.25 -27.80 10.64
CA MET A 1 0.45 -26.68 10.07
C MET A 1 0.47 -25.53 11.06
N SER A 2 0.94 -24.36 10.63
CA SER A 2 0.96 -23.15 11.45
C SER A 2 -0.39 -22.43 11.39
N LYS A 3 -0.76 -21.72 12.46
CA LYS A 3 -1.94 -20.85 12.51
C LYS A 3 -1.47 -19.40 12.59
N ILE A 4 -2.00 -18.54 11.74
CA ILE A 4 -1.72 -17.09 11.76
C ILE A 4 -3.01 -16.29 11.84
N ILE A 5 -2.91 -15.01 12.19
CA ILE A 5 -4.01 -14.05 12.12
C ILE A 5 -3.97 -13.36 10.75
N ASP A 6 -5.10 -13.35 10.04
CA ASP A 6 -5.22 -12.70 8.74
C ASP A 6 -5.44 -11.18 8.87
N ASP A 7 -5.58 -10.50 7.73
CA ASP A 7 -5.80 -9.04 7.65
C ASP A 7 -7.14 -8.56 8.22
N TYR A 8 -8.00 -9.47 8.67
CA TYR A 8 -9.31 -9.23 9.25
C TYR A 8 -9.39 -9.69 10.71
N GLY A 9 -8.30 -10.21 11.29
CA GLY A 9 -8.26 -10.68 12.66
C GLY A 9 -8.68 -12.15 12.83
N TYR A 10 -8.94 -12.88 11.75
CA TYR A 10 -9.33 -14.29 11.81
C TYR A 10 -8.11 -15.20 11.90
N ARG A 11 -8.22 -16.26 12.71
CA ARG A 11 -7.22 -17.32 12.75
C ARG A 11 -7.39 -18.25 11.56
N ILE A 12 -6.39 -18.28 10.68
CA ILE A 12 -6.35 -19.15 9.50
C ILE A 12 -5.23 -20.18 9.64
N LYS A 13 -5.45 -21.37 9.06
CA LYS A 13 -4.41 -22.38 8.89
C LYS A 13 -3.68 -22.11 7.58
N ILE A 14 -2.35 -22.19 7.59
CA ILE A 14 -1.51 -22.01 6.40
C ILE A 14 -0.56 -23.19 6.24
N THR A 15 -0.08 -23.40 5.01
CA THR A 15 0.91 -24.44 4.73
C THR A 15 2.31 -24.00 5.17
N PRO A 16 3.26 -24.94 5.35
CA PRO A 16 4.65 -24.59 5.65
C PRO A 16 5.27 -23.65 4.60
N GLU A 17 4.97 -23.84 3.32
CA GLU A 17 5.50 -23.02 2.21
C GLU A 17 4.96 -21.59 2.27
N GLU A 18 3.68 -21.42 2.60
CA GLU A 18 3.09 -20.09 2.80
C GLU A 18 3.72 -19.39 4.01
N PHE A 19 3.99 -20.13 5.08
CA PHE A 19 4.67 -19.59 6.26
C PHE A 19 6.11 -19.18 5.96
N GLU A 20 6.84 -19.98 5.19
CA GLU A 20 8.19 -19.66 4.73
C GLU A 20 8.18 -18.40 3.85
N ALA A 21 7.23 -18.29 2.91
CA ALA A 21 7.08 -17.10 2.08
C ALA A 21 6.83 -15.83 2.91
N ILE A 22 5.98 -15.90 3.95
CA ILE A 22 5.75 -14.79 4.88
C ILE A 22 7.05 -14.40 5.59
N THR A 23 7.77 -15.37 6.13
CA THR A 23 9.02 -15.17 6.86
C THR A 23 10.09 -14.53 5.97
N LEU A 24 10.22 -14.96 4.71
CA LEU A 24 11.17 -14.38 3.76
C LEU A 24 10.83 -12.93 3.44
N VAL A 25 9.55 -12.60 3.27
CA VAL A 25 9.12 -11.21 3.03
C VAL A 25 9.35 -10.35 4.28
N ASP A 26 9.14 -10.89 5.48
CA ASP A 26 9.47 -10.21 6.75
C ASP A 26 10.97 -9.92 6.89
N ASN A 27 11.81 -10.84 6.43
CA ASN A 27 13.27 -10.66 6.37
C ASN A 27 13.73 -9.73 5.23
N GLY A 28 12.81 -9.13 4.48
CA GLY A 28 13.12 -8.12 3.47
C GLY A 28 13.60 -8.70 2.13
N ILE A 29 13.22 -9.94 1.78
CA ILE A 29 13.59 -10.51 0.49
C ILE A 29 13.03 -9.67 -0.67
N ASP A 30 13.82 -9.52 -1.73
CA ASP A 30 13.39 -8.83 -2.94
C ASP A 30 12.50 -9.74 -3.81
N PRO A 31 11.22 -9.40 -4.05
CA PRO A 31 10.31 -10.19 -4.89
C PRO A 31 10.69 -10.22 -6.38
N TYR A 32 11.60 -9.34 -6.83
CA TYR A 32 12.14 -9.35 -8.19
C TYR A 32 13.25 -10.40 -8.37
N LEU A 33 13.91 -10.83 -7.28
CA LEU A 33 14.93 -11.88 -7.33
C LEU A 33 14.28 -13.26 -7.48
N LYS A 34 14.66 -13.97 -8.54
CA LYS A 34 14.16 -15.33 -8.80
C LYS A 34 14.72 -16.29 -7.75
N LEU A 35 13.83 -16.97 -7.03
CA LEU A 35 14.21 -18.09 -6.16
C LEU A 35 14.27 -19.39 -6.97
N LYS A 36 15.10 -20.34 -6.51
CA LYS A 36 15.22 -21.67 -7.14
C LYS A 36 13.88 -22.43 -7.11
N ASN A 37 13.17 -22.37 -5.98
CA ASN A 37 11.85 -22.99 -5.85
C ASN A 37 10.77 -22.07 -6.45
N LYS A 38 10.18 -22.50 -7.57
CA LYS A 38 9.15 -21.74 -8.31
C LYS A 38 7.87 -21.53 -7.49
N THR A 39 7.45 -22.52 -6.72
CA THR A 39 6.23 -22.45 -5.88
C THR A 39 6.42 -21.42 -4.78
N LEU A 40 7.51 -21.54 -4.02
CA LEU A 40 7.88 -20.58 -2.98
C LEU A 40 8.02 -19.15 -3.55
N HIS A 41 8.65 -19.00 -4.71
CA HIS A 41 8.78 -17.69 -5.36
C HIS A 41 7.43 -17.07 -5.73
N ARG A 42 6.48 -17.89 -6.20
CA ARG A 42 5.10 -17.44 -6.47
C ARG A 42 4.41 -16.97 -5.18
N ASP A 43 4.61 -17.69 -4.09
CA ASP A 43 3.97 -17.39 -2.80
C ASP A 43 4.59 -16.14 -2.15
N VAL A 44 5.90 -15.95 -2.26
CA VAL A 44 6.59 -14.69 -1.89
C VAL A 44 6.02 -13.49 -2.66
N LYS A 45 5.82 -13.62 -3.98
CA LYS A 45 5.20 -12.57 -4.80
C LYS A 45 3.75 -12.29 -4.38
N LYS A 46 2.99 -13.33 -4.06
CA LYS A 46 1.60 -13.21 -3.59
C LYS A 46 1.54 -12.46 -2.26
N GLU A 47 2.43 -12.79 -1.32
CA GLU A 47 2.53 -12.12 -0.03
C GLU A 47 2.97 -10.66 -0.16
N TYR A 48 3.97 -10.38 -1.00
CA TYR A 48 4.39 -9.01 -1.29
C TYR A 48 3.25 -8.18 -1.88
N LYS A 49 2.50 -8.75 -2.85
CA LYS A 49 1.29 -8.11 -3.41
C LYS A 49 0.25 -7.84 -2.33
N ARG A 50 -0.01 -8.80 -1.43
CA ARG A 50 -0.96 -8.64 -0.31
C ARG A 50 -0.60 -7.43 0.54
N ARG A 51 0.67 -7.28 0.93
CA ARG A 51 1.18 -6.14 1.70
C ARG A 51 1.01 -4.80 0.98
N LEU A 52 1.31 -4.74 -0.32
CA LEU A 52 1.08 -3.55 -1.14
C LEU A 52 -0.40 -3.13 -1.12
N VAL A 53 -1.31 -4.09 -1.31
CA VAL A 53 -2.76 -3.84 -1.31
C VAL A 53 -3.22 -3.27 0.04
N ILE A 54 -2.74 -3.83 1.15
CA ILE A 54 -3.05 -3.35 2.51
C ILE A 54 -2.58 -1.91 2.69
N ASN A 55 -1.32 -1.63 2.34
CA ASN A 55 -0.70 -0.31 2.53
C ASN A 55 -1.39 0.76 1.69
N ILE A 56 -1.64 0.48 0.40
CA ILE A 56 -2.36 1.39 -0.49
C ILE A 56 -3.80 1.58 -0.01
N SER A 57 -4.49 0.51 0.41
CA SER A 57 -5.83 0.61 0.97
C SER A 57 -5.85 1.51 2.21
N SER A 58 -4.89 1.35 3.12
CA SER A 58 -4.74 2.20 4.31
C SER A 58 -4.53 3.67 3.92
N PHE A 59 -3.66 3.94 2.94
CA PHE A 59 -3.47 5.30 2.41
C PHE A 59 -4.75 5.91 1.84
N MET A 60 -5.54 5.14 1.09
CA MET A 60 -6.84 5.56 0.55
C MET A 60 -7.86 5.87 1.65
N LYS A 61 -7.84 5.14 2.78
CA LYS A 61 -8.75 5.39 3.92
C LYS A 61 -8.49 6.74 4.59
N LYS A 62 -7.24 7.21 4.61
CA LYS A 62 -6.86 8.45 5.30
C LYS A 62 -7.55 9.71 4.75
N SER A 63 -7.87 9.75 3.45
CA SER A 63 -8.63 10.86 2.88
C SER A 63 -9.25 10.53 1.52
N SER A 64 -10.34 11.21 1.17
CA SER A 64 -10.94 11.15 -0.16
C SER A 64 -9.96 11.58 -1.27
N LYS A 65 -9.11 12.58 -1.02
CA LYS A 65 -8.06 13.05 -1.94
C LYS A 65 -7.05 11.93 -2.27
N ASN A 66 -6.59 11.20 -1.26
CA ASN A 66 -5.69 10.05 -1.45
C ASN A 66 -6.35 8.94 -2.27
N ARG A 67 -7.62 8.64 -1.98
CA ARG A 67 -8.40 7.67 -2.75
C ARG A 67 -8.51 8.07 -4.23
N GLN A 68 -8.76 9.35 -4.51
CA GLN A 68 -8.83 9.86 -5.88
C GLN A 68 -7.48 9.78 -6.61
N LEU A 69 -6.39 10.13 -5.93
CA LEU A 69 -5.04 10.01 -6.48
C LEU A 69 -4.73 8.57 -6.90
N VAL A 70 -5.03 7.60 -6.02
CA VAL A 70 -4.82 6.18 -6.31
C VAL A 70 -5.64 5.73 -7.52
N PHE A 71 -6.93 6.06 -7.59
CA PHE A 71 -7.76 5.69 -8.74
C PHE A 71 -7.28 6.33 -10.05
N LYS A 72 -6.81 7.57 -10.01
CA LYS A 72 -6.23 8.25 -11.18
C LYS A 72 -5.01 7.50 -11.69
N ASN A 73 -4.09 7.12 -10.81
CA ASN A 73 -2.86 6.44 -11.21
C ASN A 73 -3.08 5.00 -11.72
N ILE A 74 -4.08 4.29 -11.19
CA ILE A 74 -4.42 2.93 -11.64
C ILE A 74 -5.39 2.96 -12.85
N HIS A 75 -5.84 4.14 -13.28
CA HIS A 75 -6.77 4.31 -14.41
C HIS A 75 -8.09 3.51 -14.26
N ILE A 76 -8.54 3.30 -13.03
CA ILE A 76 -9.81 2.62 -12.77
C ILE A 76 -10.92 3.67 -12.84
N ARG A 77 -11.88 3.49 -13.76
CA ARG A 77 -13.09 4.33 -13.81
C ARG A 77 -13.78 4.29 -12.44
N LYS A 78 -13.95 5.45 -11.81
CA LYS A 78 -14.78 5.59 -10.61
C LYS A 78 -16.18 5.07 -10.95
N LYS A 79 -16.64 4.00 -10.31
CA LYS A 79 -18.08 3.83 -10.15
C LYS A 79 -18.53 4.85 -9.10
N ASN A 80 -19.50 5.69 -9.43
CA ASN A 80 -20.20 6.57 -8.49
C ASN A 80 -20.82 5.70 -7.40
N THR A 81 -20.04 5.43 -6.36
CA THR A 81 -20.43 4.51 -5.30
C THR A 81 -20.67 5.37 -4.07
N ARG A 82 -21.94 5.67 -3.80
CA ARG A 82 -22.47 6.14 -2.50
C ARG A 82 -22.31 5.05 -1.40
N ASP A 83 -21.35 4.15 -1.58
CA ASP A 83 -21.40 2.81 -1.03
C ASP A 83 -20.58 2.73 0.26
N LYS A 84 -21.24 2.36 1.35
CA LYS A 84 -20.68 2.32 2.71
C LYS A 84 -19.53 1.30 2.83
N ASN A 85 -19.41 0.36 1.88
CA ASN A 85 -18.33 -0.65 1.82
C ASN A 85 -17.08 -0.18 1.03
N THR A 86 -16.56 1.01 1.37
CA THR A 86 -15.40 1.61 0.69
C THR A 86 -14.12 0.76 0.79
N ILE A 87 -13.96 0.00 1.87
CA ILE A 87 -12.72 -0.76 2.14
C ILE A 87 -12.65 -2.05 1.32
N ARG A 88 -13.73 -2.83 1.35
CA ARG A 88 -13.83 -4.11 0.62
C ARG A 88 -13.79 -3.88 -0.89
N SER A 89 -14.47 -2.83 -1.37
CA SER A 89 -14.42 -2.43 -2.78
C SER A 89 -13.00 -1.99 -3.19
N ASN A 90 -12.34 -1.11 -2.44
CA ASN A 90 -10.96 -0.69 -2.75
C ASN A 90 -9.99 -1.88 -2.80
N ARG A 91 -10.06 -2.81 -1.82
CA ARG A 91 -9.22 -4.03 -1.82
C ARG A 91 -9.49 -4.90 -3.05
N SER A 92 -10.76 -5.11 -3.40
CA SER A 92 -11.15 -5.87 -4.60
C SER A 92 -10.59 -5.25 -5.88
N TYR A 93 -10.63 -3.92 -6.00
CA TYR A 93 -10.02 -3.21 -7.14
C TYR A 93 -8.51 -3.39 -7.19
N LEU A 94 -7.82 -3.17 -6.07
CA LEU A 94 -6.36 -3.29 -6.01
C LEU A 94 -5.88 -4.71 -6.29
N ASN A 95 -6.62 -5.75 -5.87
CA ASN A 95 -6.29 -7.14 -6.15
C ASN A 95 -6.29 -7.49 -7.64
N LYS A 96 -7.06 -6.77 -8.47
CA LYS A 96 -7.08 -6.94 -9.94
C LYS A 96 -5.86 -6.31 -10.63
N VAL A 97 -5.10 -5.49 -9.92
CA VAL A 97 -3.94 -4.78 -10.48
C VAL A 97 -2.72 -5.70 -10.40
N ASP A 98 -1.85 -5.61 -11.40
CA ASP A 98 -0.55 -6.28 -11.36
C ASP A 98 0.32 -5.72 -10.21
N TRP A 99 1.08 -6.61 -9.56
CA TRP A 99 1.85 -6.25 -8.38
C TRP A 99 2.96 -5.22 -8.69
N LYS A 100 3.55 -5.22 -9.89
CA LYS A 100 4.55 -4.21 -10.28
C LYS A 100 3.94 -2.82 -10.38
N LYS A 101 2.72 -2.73 -10.93
CA LYS A 101 1.97 -1.46 -10.98
C LYS A 101 1.63 -0.96 -9.57
N LEU A 102 1.27 -1.87 -8.67
CA LEU A 102 1.03 -1.54 -7.25
C LEU A 102 2.32 -1.08 -6.54
N ASP A 103 3.46 -1.72 -6.79
CA ASP A 103 4.76 -1.36 -6.22
C ASP A 103 5.18 0.05 -6.65
N ASN A 104 5.07 0.35 -7.95
CA ASN A 104 5.34 1.70 -8.48
C ASN A 104 4.43 2.76 -7.87
N LEU A 105 3.14 2.46 -7.75
CA LEU A 105 2.20 3.36 -7.08
C LEU A 105 2.58 3.57 -5.61
N TYR A 106 2.96 2.53 -4.90
CA TYR A 106 3.36 2.63 -3.50
C TYR A 106 4.62 3.48 -3.32
N LYS A 107 5.63 3.30 -4.19
CA LYS A 107 6.83 4.14 -4.23
C LYS A 107 6.49 5.62 -4.46
N GLN A 108 5.58 5.93 -5.38
CA GLN A 108 5.09 7.29 -5.61
C GLN A 108 4.40 7.87 -4.36
N ILE A 109 3.56 7.08 -3.69
CA ILE A 109 2.88 7.49 -2.44
C ILE A 109 3.90 7.83 -1.36
N LEU A 110 4.95 7.01 -1.18
CA LEU A 110 6.01 7.27 -0.20
C LEU A 110 6.77 8.57 -0.51
N GLN A 111 6.99 8.87 -1.79
CA GLN A 111 7.64 10.11 -2.21
C GLN A 111 6.80 11.35 -1.90
N ILE A 112 5.48 11.28 -2.06
CA ILE A 112 4.54 12.38 -1.69
C ILE A 112 4.59 12.66 -0.18
N GLY A 113 4.76 11.63 0.65
CA GLY A 113 4.94 11.80 2.10
C GLY A 113 6.21 12.58 2.45
N ARG A 114 7.30 12.37 1.69
CA ARG A 114 8.60 13.03 1.91
C ARG A 114 8.65 14.48 1.42
N THR A 115 7.87 14.85 0.40
CA THR A 115 7.95 16.18 -0.23
C THR A 115 7.12 17.27 0.45
N LYS A 116 6.34 16.96 1.50
CA LYS A 116 5.73 17.99 2.36
C LYS A 116 6.80 18.67 3.25
N LYS A 117 7.73 19.41 2.65
CA LYS A 117 8.56 20.37 3.41
C LYS A 117 7.60 21.35 4.09
N LYS A 118 7.67 21.47 5.42
CA LYS A 118 7.01 22.55 6.16
C LYS A 118 7.45 23.87 5.52
N LYS A 119 6.54 24.53 4.81
CA LYS A 119 6.77 25.93 4.42
C LYS A 119 6.68 26.72 5.72
N PHE A 120 7.82 27.08 6.29
CA PHE A 120 7.84 28.06 7.36
C PHE A 120 7.25 29.36 6.80
N PRO A 121 6.26 29.98 7.47
CA PRO A 121 5.78 31.28 7.04
C PRO A 121 6.97 32.23 7.02
N LYS A 122 7.16 32.96 5.91
CA LYS A 122 8.16 34.03 5.86
C LYS A 122 7.84 34.98 7.01
N SER A 123 8.82 35.25 7.88
CA SER A 123 8.65 36.17 9.00
C SER A 123 8.10 37.50 8.47
N ARG A 124 6.95 37.92 9.01
CA ARG A 124 6.37 39.22 8.68
C ARG A 124 7.37 40.27 9.14
N LYS A 125 8.04 40.96 8.21
CA LYS A 125 8.96 42.05 8.54
C LYS A 125 8.21 43.05 9.44
N THR A 126 8.62 43.15 10.69
CA THR A 126 8.13 44.18 11.61
C THR A 126 8.63 45.52 11.10
N ARG A 127 7.71 46.38 10.67
CA ARG A 127 8.02 47.75 10.23
C ARG A 127 8.41 48.53 11.48
N ARG A 128 9.72 48.74 11.71
CA ARG A 128 10.22 49.60 12.79
C ARG A 128 9.55 50.98 12.65
N ARG A 129 8.78 51.40 13.65
CA ARG A 129 8.37 52.79 13.77
C ARG A 129 9.63 53.61 14.01
N LYS A 130 9.89 54.59 13.14
CA LYS A 130 10.89 55.62 13.39
C LYS A 130 10.30 56.54 14.46
N SER A 131 10.95 56.60 15.63
CA SER A 131 10.82 57.68 16.61
C SER A 131 11.55 58.91 16.11
#